data_AF-A0A7W4NTS1-F1
#
_entry.id   AF-A0A7W4NTS1-F1
#
_cell.length_a   1.000
_cell.length_b   1.000
_cell.length_c   1.000
_cell.angle_alpha   90.00
_cell.angle_beta   90.00
_cell.angle_gamma   90.00
#
_symmetry.space_group_name_H-M   'P 1'
#
loop_
_entity.id
_entity.type
_entity.pdbx_description
1 polymer ?
#
loop_
_entity_poly.entity_id
_entity_poly.type
_entity_poly.pdbx_seq_one_letter_code
_entity_poly.pdbx_strand_id
1 'polypeptide(L)'
;LRGGNAEWLYDALYCARGQAENLIKLHKGQLASDRTSCRSPLANQVRLILHTAAYWLMLTLRDAIPAPQPLASAEFTTLRNRLLKIAGRILETATRVRIAFAASCPEAALFRSLAISMQAAGP
;
A
#
# COMPACT_ATOMS: atom_id res chain seq x y z
N LEU A 1 -24.40 29.55 8.14
CA LEU A 1 -24.39 28.25 7.44
C LEU A 1 -25.75 27.59 7.67
N ARG A 2 -26.62 27.55 6.65
CA ARG A 2 -27.93 26.89 6.75
C ARG A 2 -27.70 25.36 6.76
N GLY A 3 -27.86 24.72 7.91
CA GLY A 3 -28.19 23.27 7.96
C GLY A 3 -27.16 22.27 8.52
N GLY A 4 -26.04 22.68 9.13
CA GLY A 4 -25.11 21.73 9.78
C GLY A 4 -24.86 22.10 11.25
N ASN A 5 -24.99 21.14 12.16
CA ASN A 5 -24.56 21.29 13.56
C ASN A 5 -23.04 21.58 13.60
N ALA A 6 -22.58 22.39 14.56
CA ALA A 6 -21.15 22.73 14.71
C ALA A 6 -20.27 21.49 14.88
N GLU A 7 -20.78 20.47 15.58
CA GLU A 7 -20.15 19.15 15.72
C GLU A 7 -19.94 18.48 14.36
N TRP A 8 -20.96 18.45 13.51
CA TRP A 8 -20.85 17.89 12.16
C TRP A 8 -19.81 18.63 11.31
N LEU A 9 -19.74 19.96 11.40
CA LEU A 9 -18.74 20.74 10.68
C LEU A 9 -17.31 20.38 11.12
N TYR A 10 -17.12 20.17 12.42
CA TYR A 10 -15.83 19.76 12.97
C TYR A 10 -15.47 18.33 12.54
N ASP A 11 -16.36 17.37 12.74
CA ASP A 11 -16.05 15.96 12.49
C ASP A 11 -15.99 15.60 11.00
N ALA A 12 -16.97 16.04 10.22
CA ALA A 12 -17.05 15.62 8.82
C ALA A 12 -16.09 16.40 7.91
N LEU A 13 -15.94 17.71 8.13
CA LEU A 13 -15.17 18.56 7.23
C LEU A 13 -13.76 18.86 7.77
N TYR A 14 -13.65 19.23 9.05
CA TYR A 14 -12.36 19.64 9.61
C TYR A 14 -11.44 18.44 9.90
N CYS A 15 -11.94 17.38 10.54
CA CYS A 15 -11.15 16.18 10.82
C CYS A 15 -10.73 15.44 9.55
N ALA A 16 -11.55 15.44 8.50
CA ALA A 16 -11.18 14.88 7.19
C ALA A 16 -9.94 15.57 6.59
N ARG A 17 -9.78 16.88 6.80
CA ARG A 17 -8.57 17.62 6.40
C ARG A 17 -7.35 17.15 7.17
N GLY A 18 -7.49 16.95 8.48
CA GLY A 18 -6.44 16.36 9.32
C GLY A 18 -6.03 14.98 8.83
N GLN A 19 -7.00 14.18 8.37
CA GLN A 19 -6.69 12.86 7.84
C GLN A 19 -5.97 12.90 6.50
N ALA A 20 -6.32 13.81 5.60
CA ALA A 20 -5.57 14.02 4.36
C ALA A 20 -4.09 14.34 4.63
N GLU A 21 -3.81 15.19 5.62
CA GLU A 21 -2.43 15.50 6.05
C GLU A 21 -1.71 14.27 6.60
N ASN A 22 -2.39 13.42 7.39
CA ASN A 22 -1.81 12.17 7.88
C ASN A 22 -1.45 11.21 6.74
N LEU A 23 -2.27 11.11 5.69
CA LEU A 23 -1.96 10.30 4.49
C LEU A 23 -0.74 10.86 3.75
N ILE A 24 -0.62 12.19 3.63
CA ILE A 24 0.56 12.84 3.06
C ILE A 24 1.82 12.54 3.90
N LYS A 25 1.71 12.62 5.23
CA LYS A 25 2.82 12.26 6.14
C LYS A 25 3.21 10.80 6.01
N LEU A 26 2.25 9.89 5.85
CA LEU A 26 2.50 8.47 5.64
C LEU A 26 3.26 8.23 4.32
N HIS A 27 2.81 8.87 3.23
CA HIS A 27 3.46 8.83 1.91
C HIS A 27 4.92 9.32 1.98
N LYS A 28 5.17 10.42 2.69
CA LYS A 28 6.53 10.95 2.91
C LYS A 28 7.36 10.03 3.79
N GLY A 29 6.89 9.74 5.01
CA GLY A 29 7.66 9.03 6.02
C GLY A 29 7.95 7.57 5.68
N GLN A 30 6.96 6.83 5.17
CA GLN A 30 7.11 5.38 4.96
C GLN A 30 7.65 5.02 3.57
N LEU A 31 7.56 5.92 2.59
CA LEU A 31 8.05 5.68 1.22
C LEU A 31 9.15 6.64 0.78
N ALA A 32 9.53 7.61 1.62
CA ALA A 32 10.59 8.58 1.37
C ALA A 32 10.40 9.40 0.09
N SER A 33 9.16 9.80 -0.18
CA SER A 33 8.77 10.55 -1.38
C SER A 33 9.29 11.99 -1.41
N ASP A 34 9.69 12.52 -0.26
CA ASP A 34 10.30 13.84 -0.07
C ASP A 34 11.77 13.91 -0.51
N ARG A 35 12.42 12.76 -0.73
CA ARG A 35 13.81 12.70 -1.21
C ARG A 35 13.91 13.07 -2.69
N THR A 36 14.14 14.35 -2.96
CA THR A 36 14.35 14.92 -4.30
C THR A 36 15.84 15.06 -4.65
N SER A 37 16.56 13.93 -4.67
CA SER A 37 18.02 13.92 -4.83
C SER A 37 18.53 13.97 -6.28
N CYS A 38 17.66 13.92 -7.29
CA CYS A 38 18.09 13.96 -8.68
C CYS A 38 18.47 15.38 -9.09
N ARG A 39 19.44 15.51 -10.00
CA ARG A 39 19.85 16.83 -10.56
C ARG A 39 18.78 17.46 -11.46
N SER A 40 17.92 16.65 -12.06
CA SER A 40 16.87 17.09 -12.97
C SER A 40 15.53 17.23 -12.23
N PRO A 41 14.82 18.37 -12.35
CA PRO A 41 13.46 18.54 -11.83
C PRO A 41 12.48 17.50 -12.39
N LEU A 42 12.58 17.18 -13.68
CA LEU A 42 11.74 16.18 -14.34
C LEU A 42 11.95 14.78 -13.74
N ALA A 43 13.20 14.42 -13.43
CA ALA A 43 13.50 13.14 -12.79
C ALA A 43 12.89 13.06 -11.38
N ASN A 44 12.93 14.15 -10.61
CA ASN A 44 12.29 14.23 -9.30
C ASN A 44 10.75 14.17 -9.41
N GLN A 45 10.15 14.74 -10.47
CA GLN A 45 8.71 14.63 -10.72
C GLN A 45 8.28 13.18 -10.99
N VAL A 46 8.97 12.48 -11.90
CA VAL A 46 8.69 11.06 -12.18
C VAL A 46 8.87 10.21 -10.92
N ARG A 47 9.93 10.48 -10.14
CA ARG A 47 10.15 9.80 -8.87
C ARG A 47 8.98 10.00 -7.90
N LEU A 48 8.48 11.23 -7.75
CA LEU A 48 7.31 11.51 -6.91
C LEU A 48 6.07 10.75 -7.37
N ILE A 49 5.82 10.69 -8.69
CA ILE A 49 4.71 9.92 -9.26
C ILE A 49 4.83 8.43 -8.91
N LEU A 50 6.03 7.85 -9.05
CA LEU A 50 6.27 6.45 -8.69
C LEU A 50 6.07 6.19 -7.18
N HIS A 51 6.50 7.11 -6.31
CA HIS A 51 6.22 7.00 -4.88
C HIS A 51 4.72 7.07 -4.57
N THR A 52 3.95 7.89 -5.30
CA THR A 52 2.50 7.94 -5.19
C THR A 52 1.84 6.64 -5.66
N ALA A 53 2.29 6.05 -6.76
CA ALA A 53 1.82 4.74 -7.19
C ALA A 53 2.13 3.64 -6.16
N ALA A 54 3.36 3.64 -5.61
CA ALA A 54 3.76 2.71 -4.56
C ALA A 54 2.93 2.89 -3.28
N TYR A 55 2.56 4.12 -2.92
CA TYR A 55 1.69 4.39 -1.79
C TYR A 55 0.32 3.76 -1.94
N TRP A 56 -0.32 3.95 -3.10
CA TRP A 56 -1.61 3.34 -3.36
C TRP A 56 -1.51 1.81 -3.37
N LEU A 57 -0.47 1.24 -3.97
CA LEU A 57 -0.23 -0.21 -3.92
C LEU A 57 -0.13 -0.72 -2.48
N MET A 58 0.67 -0.07 -1.64
CA MET A 58 0.86 -0.48 -0.24
C MET A 58 -0.41 -0.29 0.59
N LEU A 59 -1.17 0.78 0.35
CA LEU A 59 -2.42 1.04 1.04
C LEU A 59 -3.48 -0.01 0.65
N THR A 60 -3.67 -0.26 -0.65
CA THR A 60 -4.59 -1.29 -1.13
C THR A 60 -4.19 -2.69 -0.64
N LEU A 61 -2.89 -3.00 -0.61
CA LEU A 61 -2.40 -4.26 -0.05
C LEU A 61 -2.75 -4.38 1.43
N ARG A 62 -2.56 -3.33 2.23
CA ARG A 62 -2.90 -3.32 3.66
C ARG A 62 -4.39 -3.48 3.88
N ASP A 63 -5.21 -2.76 3.12
CA ASP A 63 -6.68 -2.77 3.25
C ASP A 63 -7.28 -4.12 2.80
N ALA A 64 -6.58 -4.86 1.94
CA ALA A 64 -6.97 -6.22 1.55
C ALA A 64 -6.63 -7.29 2.60
N ILE A 65 -5.81 -6.99 3.61
CA ILE A 65 -5.45 -7.94 4.67
C ILE A 65 -6.63 -8.06 5.66
N PRO A 66 -7.09 -9.28 5.98
CA PRO A 66 -8.15 -9.48 6.96
C PRO A 66 -7.79 -8.88 8.33
N ALA A 67 -8.72 -8.15 8.96
CA ALA A 67 -8.51 -7.47 10.24
C ALA A 67 -7.90 -8.34 11.38
N PRO A 68 -8.20 -9.65 11.51
CA PRO A 68 -7.57 -10.49 12.53
C PRO A 68 -6.08 -10.75 12.31
N GLN A 69 -5.55 -10.51 11.11
CA GLN A 69 -4.14 -10.73 10.81
C GLN A 69 -3.29 -9.59 11.40
N PRO A 70 -2.18 -9.88 12.10
CA PRO A 70 -1.30 -8.85 12.66
C PRO A 70 -0.75 -7.86 11.63
N LEU A 71 -0.66 -8.29 10.36
CA LEU A 71 -0.16 -7.45 9.28
C LEU A 71 -1.18 -6.39 8.82
N ALA A 72 -2.46 -6.48 9.19
CA ALA A 72 -3.48 -5.48 8.81
C ALA A 72 -3.18 -4.08 9.37
N SER A 73 -2.58 -4.01 10.58
CA SER A 73 -2.18 -2.77 11.24
C SER A 73 -0.69 -2.46 11.12
N ALA A 74 0.06 -3.25 10.35
CA ALA A 74 1.51 -3.09 10.23
C ALA A 74 1.91 -1.89 9.38
N GLU A 75 3.12 -1.37 9.65
CA GLU A 75 3.74 -0.34 8.83
C GLU A 75 4.09 -0.83 7.42
N PHE A 76 4.17 0.07 6.44
CA PHE A 76 4.53 -0.27 5.07
C PHE A 76 5.93 -0.87 4.96
N THR A 77 6.85 -0.51 5.85
CA THR A 77 8.19 -1.11 5.94
C THR A 77 8.11 -2.61 6.23
N THR A 78 7.31 -2.99 7.23
CA THR A 78 7.03 -4.38 7.63
C THR A 78 6.29 -5.13 6.53
N LEU A 79 5.21 -4.55 5.99
CA LEU A 79 4.46 -5.14 4.87
C LEU A 79 5.36 -5.39 3.65
N ARG A 80 6.19 -4.40 3.27
CA ARG A 80 7.14 -4.55 2.18
C ARG A 80 8.11 -5.69 2.45
N ASN A 81 8.67 -5.78 3.65
CA ASN A 81 9.63 -6.82 3.99
C ASN A 81 8.98 -8.22 4.03
N ARG A 82 7.73 -8.32 4.51
CA ARG A 82 7.03 -9.58 4.75
C ARG A 82 6.24 -10.11 3.57
N LEU A 83 5.83 -9.25 2.63
CA LEU A 83 4.96 -9.63 1.50
C LEU A 83 5.57 -9.32 0.13
N LEU A 84 6.41 -8.29 0.01
CA LEU A 84 6.97 -7.87 -1.30
C LEU A 84 8.43 -8.25 -1.48
N LYS A 85 9.22 -8.24 -0.41
CA LYS A 85 10.64 -8.63 -0.39
C LYS A 85 10.81 -10.07 0.11
N ILE A 86 9.99 -10.96 -0.41
CA ILE A 86 10.02 -12.38 -0.08
C ILE A 86 10.76 -13.17 -1.15
N ALA A 87 11.46 -14.22 -0.74
CA ALA A 87 12.10 -15.15 -1.65
C ALA A 87 11.11 -16.26 -2.06
N GLY A 88 11.07 -16.58 -3.35
CA GLY A 88 10.30 -17.67 -3.90
C GLY A 88 10.83 -18.05 -5.27
N ARG A 89 10.64 -19.31 -5.67
CA ARG A 89 10.95 -19.76 -7.03
C ARG A 89 9.81 -19.35 -7.95
N ILE A 90 10.13 -18.55 -8.96
CA ILE A 90 9.18 -18.11 -9.97
C ILE A 90 9.22 -19.11 -11.14
N LEU A 91 8.06 -19.59 -11.55
CA LEU A 91 7.86 -20.36 -12.77
C LEU A 91 6.86 -19.63 -13.64
N GLU A 92 7.32 -19.14 -14.78
CA GLU A 92 6.50 -18.41 -15.74
C GLU A 92 6.12 -19.35 -16.88
N THR A 93 4.82 -19.38 -17.20
CA THR A 93 4.28 -20.02 -18.40
C THR A 93 3.64 -18.95 -19.28
N ALA A 94 3.26 -19.30 -20.51
CA ALA A 94 2.63 -18.36 -21.45
C ALA A 94 1.38 -17.65 -20.88
N THR A 95 0.70 -18.26 -19.90
CA THR A 95 -0.56 -17.73 -19.34
C THR A 95 -0.55 -17.50 -17.84
N ARG A 96 0.47 -17.97 -17.11
CA ARG A 96 0.45 -17.96 -15.64
C ARG A 96 1.84 -17.76 -15.05
N VAL A 97 1.88 -17.04 -13.94
CA VAL A 97 3.05 -16.97 -13.05
C VAL A 97 2.75 -17.80 -11.82
N ARG A 98 3.61 -18.79 -11.54
CA ARG A 98 3.54 -19.62 -10.32
C ARG A 98 4.70 -19.22 -9.41
N ILE A 99 4.37 -18.89 -8.17
CA ILE A 99 5.35 -18.56 -7.14
C ILE A 99 5.37 -19.71 -6.13
N ALA A 100 6.49 -20.40 -6.02
CA ALA A 100 6.71 -21.44 -5.03
C ALA A 100 7.54 -20.89 -3.87
N PHE A 101 6.96 -20.87 -2.67
CA PHE A 101 7.63 -20.44 -1.45
C PHE A 101 8.37 -21.61 -0.79
N ALA A 102 9.32 -21.27 0.11
CA ALA A 102 9.89 -22.25 1.02
C ALA A 102 8.77 -22.88 1.89
N ALA A 103 8.93 -24.17 2.23
CA ALA A 103 7.92 -24.90 3.01
C ALA A 103 7.63 -24.25 4.38
N SER A 104 8.60 -23.55 4.95
CA SER A 104 8.51 -22.84 6.23
C SER A 104 8.17 -21.35 6.10
N CYS A 105 7.79 -20.86 4.92
CA CYS A 105 7.43 -19.45 4.72
C CYS A 105 6.15 -19.12 5.50
N PRO A 106 6.19 -18.23 6.52
CA PRO A 106 5.05 -18.02 7.41
C PRO A 106 3.87 -17.32 6.71
N GLU A 107 4.13 -16.40 5.79
CA GLU A 107 3.10 -15.61 5.12
C GLU A 107 2.62 -16.25 3.81
N ALA A 108 3.07 -17.46 3.45
CA ALA A 108 2.69 -18.08 2.18
C ALA A 108 1.17 -18.20 1.99
N ALA A 109 0.44 -18.54 3.06
CA ALA A 109 -1.01 -18.62 3.05
C ALA A 109 -1.67 -17.24 2.86
N LEU A 110 -1.17 -16.21 3.57
CA LEU A 110 -1.67 -14.85 3.45
C LEU A 110 -1.37 -14.25 2.07
N PHE A 111 -0.17 -14.44 1.54
CA PHE A 111 0.19 -14.00 0.20
C PHE A 111 -0.74 -14.64 -0.83
N ARG A 112 -1.02 -15.94 -0.71
CA ARG A 112 -1.93 -16.65 -1.60
C ARG A 112 -3.35 -16.06 -1.53
N SER A 113 -3.88 -15.79 -0.35
CA SER A 113 -5.22 -15.21 -0.22
C SER A 113 -5.30 -13.80 -0.82
N LEU A 114 -4.27 -12.97 -0.60
CA LEU A 114 -4.19 -11.62 -1.18
C LEU A 114 -4.06 -11.67 -2.71
N ALA A 115 -3.22 -12.55 -3.24
CA ALA A 115 -3.07 -12.71 -4.69
C ALA A 115 -4.35 -13.19 -5.39
N ILE A 116 -5.22 -13.91 -4.67
CA ILE A 116 -6.54 -14.31 -5.18
C ILE A 116 -7.54 -13.15 -5.06
N SER A 117 -7.57 -12.43 -3.93
CA SER A 117 -8.52 -11.32 -3.73
C SER A 117 -8.23 -10.13 -4.64
N MET A 118 -6.96 -9.92 -5.00
CA MET A 118 -6.51 -8.82 -5.85
C MET A 118 -6.42 -9.20 -7.34
N GLN A 119 -6.76 -10.43 -7.72
CA GLN A 119 -6.91 -10.77 -9.14
C GLN A 119 -8.01 -9.89 -9.72
N ALA A 120 -7.69 -9.16 -10.79
CA ALA A 120 -8.70 -8.45 -11.55
C ALA A 120 -9.79 -9.46 -11.92
N ALA A 121 -11.05 -9.09 -11.70
CA ALA A 121 -12.17 -9.81 -12.29
C ALA A 121 -11.88 -9.89 -13.79
N GLY A 122 -11.53 -11.09 -14.26
CA GLY A 122 -11.34 -11.32 -15.68
C GLY A 122 -12.63 -10.99 -16.43
N PRO A 123 -12.56 -10.69 -17.73
CA PRO A 123 -13.75 -10.64 -18.57
C PRO A 123 -14.55 -11.96 -18.51
#